data_AF-B7L247-F1
#
_entry.id   AF-B7L247-F1
#
_cell.length_a   1.000
_cell.length_b   1.000
_cell.length_c   1.000
_cell.angle_alpha   90.00
_cell.angle_beta   90.00
_cell.angle_gamma   90.00
#
_symmetry.space_group_name_H-M   'P 1'
#
loop_
_entity.id
_entity.type
_entity.pdbx_description
1 polymer ?
#
loop_
_entity_poly.entity_id
_entity_poly.type
_entity_poly.pdbx_seq_one_letter_code
_entity_poly.pdbx_strand_id
1 'polypeptide(L)'
;MDWQVHWLEAEGDLAPWRERIAAEIEVARTAVAGVLPPFRLDILVELVTGAVIPEVGTAGRAYRPGLCALTVDPLNSNFTASLDTGDIRRTIAHEVHHCRRYAGPGYGRTLGEAIVSEGLAGQFAGTLFAVPPEPWECALDDAALRTHLPNAAELRAPNHDHAGWFFGAGGRHPRWLGYTLGYRIVGDWLAANPEPDGATWVNVPAEAVLAASPWSAAA
;
A
#
# COMPACT_ATOMS: atom_id res chain seq x y z
N MET A 1 -5.89 14.16 -14.30
CA MET A 1 -6.50 13.51 -13.12
C MET A 1 -7.46 14.49 -12.50
N ASP A 2 -8.62 14.04 -12.03
CA ASP A 2 -9.63 14.87 -11.36
C ASP A 2 -9.82 14.30 -9.95
N TRP A 3 -8.99 14.78 -9.01
CA TRP A 3 -8.97 14.32 -7.63
C TRP A 3 -9.54 15.41 -6.73
N GLN A 4 -10.54 15.05 -5.93
CA GLN A 4 -11.21 15.96 -5.00
C GLN A 4 -10.80 15.60 -3.57
N VAL A 5 -10.27 16.57 -2.84
CA VAL A 5 -9.81 16.39 -1.46
C VAL A 5 -10.86 16.94 -0.49
N HIS A 6 -11.35 16.07 0.38
CA HIS A 6 -12.36 16.38 1.39
C HIS A 6 -11.72 16.34 2.77
N TRP A 7 -11.85 17.44 3.52
CA TRP A 7 -11.23 17.59 4.84
C TRP A 7 -12.25 17.30 5.94
N LEU A 8 -11.98 16.29 6.76
CA LEU A 8 -12.85 15.86 7.84
C LEU A 8 -12.31 16.40 9.18
N GLU A 9 -12.86 17.54 9.61
CA GLU A 9 -12.32 18.34 10.74
C GLU A 9 -13.27 18.39 11.96
N ALA A 10 -14.25 17.49 12.03
CA ALA A 10 -15.19 17.45 13.16
C ALA A 10 -14.51 17.12 14.50
N GLU A 11 -13.38 16.41 14.46
CA GLU A 11 -12.64 15.94 15.65
C GLU A 11 -11.29 16.65 15.85
N GLY A 12 -10.95 17.64 15.02
CA GLY A 12 -9.67 18.36 15.12
C GLY A 12 -9.39 19.30 13.95
N ASP A 13 -8.47 20.23 14.17
CA ASP A 13 -8.06 21.22 13.17
C ASP A 13 -6.88 20.70 12.33
N LEU A 14 -7.04 20.67 11.00
CA LEU A 14 -5.97 20.31 10.06
C LEU A 14 -5.35 21.53 9.38
N ALA A 15 -5.81 22.75 9.68
CA ALA A 15 -5.30 23.98 9.08
C ALA A 15 -3.76 24.11 9.12
N PRO A 16 -3.05 23.73 10.21
CA PRO A 16 -1.59 23.84 10.25
C PRO A 16 -0.85 22.98 9.20
N TRP A 17 -1.44 21.87 8.76
CA TRP A 17 -0.81 20.93 7.82
C TRP A 17 -1.45 20.89 6.44
N ARG A 18 -2.61 21.53 6.28
CA ARG A 18 -3.44 21.49 5.06
C ARG A 18 -2.66 21.77 3.79
N GLU A 19 -1.89 22.85 3.76
CA GLU A 19 -1.11 23.24 2.57
C GLU A 19 -0.05 22.18 2.24
N ARG A 20 0.65 21.67 3.26
CA ARG A 20 1.69 20.65 3.09
C ARG A 20 1.11 19.32 2.61
N ILE A 21 0.02 18.86 3.23
CA ILE A 21 -0.71 17.64 2.85
C ILE A 21 -1.22 17.77 1.41
N ALA A 22 -1.82 18.91 1.04
CA ALA A 22 -2.31 19.15 -0.31
C ALA A 22 -1.18 19.13 -1.35
N ALA A 23 -0.02 19.71 -1.02
CA ALA A 23 1.16 19.67 -1.89
C ALA A 23 1.67 18.24 -2.11
N GLU A 24 1.71 17.41 -1.06
CA GLU A 24 2.11 16.00 -1.18
C GLU A 24 1.12 15.17 -2.02
N ILE A 25 -0.18 15.38 -1.82
CA ILE A 25 -1.23 14.77 -2.66
C ILE A 25 -1.06 15.17 -4.13
N GLU A 26 -0.72 16.43 -4.40
CA GLU A 26 -0.51 16.94 -5.76
C GLU A 26 0.74 16.34 -6.43
N VAL A 27 1.82 16.11 -5.66
CA VAL A 27 3.00 15.38 -6.13
C VAL A 27 2.61 13.95 -6.51
N ALA A 28 1.86 13.25 -5.66
CA ALA A 28 1.36 11.91 -5.98
C ALA A 28 0.46 11.90 -7.23
N ARG A 29 -0.46 12.87 -7.32
CA ARG A 29 -1.36 13.03 -8.48
C ARG A 29 -0.58 13.18 -9.78
N THR A 30 0.47 13.99 -9.77
CA THR A 30 1.32 14.24 -10.94
C THR A 30 2.10 12.99 -11.33
N ALA A 31 2.72 12.31 -10.37
CA ALA A 31 3.47 11.07 -10.62
C ALA A 31 2.55 9.97 -11.18
N VAL A 32 1.39 9.75 -10.56
CA VAL A 32 0.40 8.76 -11.03
C VAL A 32 -0.12 9.10 -12.43
N ALA A 33 -0.34 10.38 -12.74
CA ALA A 33 -0.76 10.82 -14.07
C ALA A 33 0.26 10.53 -15.18
N GLY A 34 1.54 10.34 -14.83
CA GLY A 34 2.58 9.94 -15.77
C GLY A 34 2.52 8.47 -16.18
N VAL A 35 1.82 7.62 -15.41
CA VAL A 35 1.78 6.16 -15.64
C VAL A 35 0.37 5.66 -15.96
N LEU A 36 -0.65 6.21 -15.32
CA LEU A 36 -2.03 5.73 -15.42
C LEU A 36 -2.92 6.65 -16.25
N PRO A 37 -3.93 6.10 -16.97
CA PRO A 37 -4.89 6.92 -17.69
C PRO A 37 -5.71 7.79 -16.72
N PRO A 38 -6.25 8.94 -17.17
CA PRO A 38 -7.04 9.82 -16.31
C PRO A 38 -8.25 9.14 -15.66
N PHE A 39 -8.43 9.36 -14.36
CA PHE A 39 -9.62 8.94 -13.62
C PHE A 39 -10.02 9.96 -12.55
N ARG A 40 -11.23 9.78 -12.01
CA ARG A 40 -11.77 10.55 -10.88
C ARG A 40 -11.54 9.84 -9.55
N LEU A 41 -11.27 10.60 -8.51
CA LEU A 41 -11.05 10.09 -7.16
C LEU A 41 -11.47 11.11 -6.11
N ASP A 42 -12.18 10.65 -5.08
CA ASP A 42 -12.35 11.38 -3.84
C ASP A 42 -11.30 10.90 -2.83
N ILE A 43 -10.64 11.84 -2.16
CA ILE A 43 -9.67 11.58 -1.09
C ILE A 43 -10.22 12.22 0.18
N LEU A 44 -10.49 11.40 1.19
CA LEU A 44 -10.81 11.90 2.52
C LEU A 44 -9.50 12.15 3.27
N VAL A 45 -9.35 13.32 3.90
CA VAL A 45 -8.26 13.60 4.82
C VAL A 45 -8.86 13.78 6.20
N GLU A 46 -8.48 12.92 7.12
CA GLU A 46 -9.05 12.86 8.47
C GLU A 46 -7.95 12.89 9.54
N LEU A 47 -8.28 13.50 10.68
CA LEU A 47 -7.44 13.51 11.87
C LEU A 47 -8.01 12.50 12.86
N VAL A 48 -7.27 11.42 13.15
CA VAL A 48 -7.69 10.42 14.13
C VAL A 48 -6.49 9.97 14.96
N THR A 49 -6.43 10.43 16.20
CA THR A 49 -5.33 10.13 17.13
C THR A 49 -5.20 8.62 17.36
N GLY A 50 -4.00 8.09 17.15
CA GLY A 50 -3.67 6.68 17.38
C GLY A 50 -4.18 5.69 16.32
N ALA A 51 -4.89 6.16 15.28
CA ALA A 51 -5.41 5.31 14.20
C ALA A 51 -4.51 5.31 12.96
N VAL A 52 -3.20 5.41 13.17
CA VAL A 52 -2.17 5.53 12.13
C VAL A 52 -1.08 4.47 12.31
N ILE A 53 -0.21 4.32 11.31
CA ILE A 53 1.02 3.53 11.44
C ILE A 53 1.98 4.27 12.39
N PRO A 54 2.35 3.68 13.55
CA PRO A 54 3.16 4.37 14.57
C PRO A 54 4.49 4.91 14.04
N GLU A 55 5.09 4.20 13.09
CA GLU A 55 6.38 4.52 12.47
C GLU A 55 6.36 5.83 11.67
N VAL A 56 5.21 6.26 11.15
CA VAL A 56 5.09 7.44 10.25
C VAL A 56 4.05 8.47 10.70
N GLY A 57 3.09 8.11 11.53
CA GLY A 57 2.03 9.04 11.96
C GLY A 57 0.91 9.24 10.92
N THR A 58 0.88 8.41 9.89
CA THR A 58 -0.15 8.40 8.84
C THR A 58 -0.65 6.98 8.58
N ALA A 59 -1.82 6.87 7.96
CA ALA A 59 -2.32 5.61 7.40
C ALA A 59 -3.15 5.89 6.15
N GLY A 60 -3.12 4.93 5.22
CA GLY A 60 -3.95 4.92 4.02
C GLY A 60 -5.08 3.90 4.12
N ARG A 61 -6.17 4.16 3.40
CA ARG A 61 -7.19 3.15 3.13
C ARG A 61 -7.94 3.42 1.83
N ALA A 62 -7.88 2.47 0.90
CA ALA A 62 -8.75 2.42 -0.26
C ALA A 62 -10.04 1.68 0.07
N TYR A 63 -11.19 2.34 -0.15
CA TYR A 63 -12.50 1.76 0.12
C TYR A 63 -13.12 1.12 -1.12
N ARG A 64 -12.91 1.73 -2.29
CA ARG A 64 -13.55 1.37 -3.57
C ARG A 64 -12.88 2.10 -4.73
N PRO A 65 -13.23 1.83 -6.00
CA PRO A 65 -12.55 2.41 -7.17
C PRO A 65 -12.41 3.93 -7.22
N GLY A 66 -13.27 4.68 -6.52
CA GLY A 66 -13.28 6.14 -6.55
C GLY A 66 -13.06 6.81 -5.20
N LEU A 67 -12.66 6.07 -4.16
CA LEU A 67 -12.54 6.63 -2.81
C LEU A 67 -11.42 5.97 -2.00
N CYS A 68 -10.51 6.80 -1.50
CA CYS A 68 -9.57 6.44 -0.45
C CYS A 68 -9.56 7.50 0.67
N ALA A 69 -8.99 7.14 1.82
CA ALA A 69 -8.70 8.05 2.91
C ALA A 69 -7.20 8.09 3.21
N LEU A 70 -6.78 9.26 3.69
CA LEU A 70 -5.54 9.52 4.38
C LEU A 70 -5.90 9.91 5.82
N THR A 71 -5.53 9.07 6.77
CA THR A 71 -5.62 9.37 8.19
C THR A 71 -4.28 9.94 8.65
N VAL A 72 -4.31 11.05 9.39
CA VAL A 72 -3.12 11.65 9.99
C VAL A 72 -3.28 11.77 11.50
N ASP A 73 -2.17 11.66 12.22
CA ASP A 73 -2.11 11.90 13.66
C ASP A 73 -0.98 12.87 13.97
N PRO A 74 -1.28 14.18 14.08
CA PRO A 74 -0.26 15.17 14.40
C PRO A 74 0.34 15.07 15.81
N LEU A 75 -0.25 14.26 16.70
CA LEU A 75 0.32 13.98 18.03
C LEU A 75 1.35 12.84 17.98
N ASN A 76 1.41 12.08 16.89
CA ASN A 76 2.47 11.11 16.68
C ASN A 76 3.82 11.83 16.48
N SER A 77 4.83 11.45 17.26
CA SER A 77 6.15 12.08 17.24
C SER A 77 6.88 11.96 15.89
N ASN A 78 6.50 11.01 15.05
CA ASN A 78 7.08 10.80 13.72
C ASN A 78 6.35 11.57 12.61
N PHE A 79 5.17 12.13 12.86
CA PHE A 79 4.33 12.73 11.81
C PHE A 79 5.05 13.86 11.07
N THR A 80 5.58 14.84 11.79
CA THR A 80 6.28 15.98 11.17
C THR A 80 7.48 15.54 10.35
N ALA A 81 8.28 14.59 10.84
CA ALA A 81 9.42 14.07 10.09
C ALA A 81 8.99 13.33 8.82
N SER A 82 7.89 12.57 8.90
CA SER A 82 7.36 11.79 7.78
C SER A 82 6.79 12.68 6.67
N LEU A 83 6.21 13.83 7.03
CA LEU A 83 5.82 14.86 6.05
C LEU A 83 7.01 15.36 5.23
N ASP A 84 8.21 15.42 5.82
CA ASP A 84 9.41 15.92 5.14
C ASP A 84 10.11 14.86 4.28
N THR A 85 9.86 13.58 4.55
CA THR A 85 10.39 12.46 3.77
C THR A 85 9.47 12.00 2.64
N GLY A 86 8.32 12.65 2.47
CA GLY A 86 7.35 12.31 1.42
C GLY A 86 6.50 11.08 1.73
N ASP A 87 6.21 10.82 3.00
CA ASP A 87 5.32 9.73 3.39
C ASP A 87 3.92 9.86 2.75
N ILE A 88 3.33 11.06 2.76
CA ILE A 88 1.97 11.27 2.23
C ILE A 88 1.89 10.94 0.74
N ARG A 89 2.84 11.39 -0.09
CA ARG A 89 2.79 11.10 -1.52
C ARG A 89 2.87 9.60 -1.79
N ARG A 90 3.65 8.85 -0.98
CA ARG A 90 3.76 7.40 -1.06
C ARG A 90 2.48 6.71 -0.64
N THR A 91 1.94 7.07 0.52
CA THR A 91 0.67 6.54 1.04
C THR A 91 -0.46 6.77 0.03
N ILE A 92 -0.56 7.97 -0.54
CA ILE A 92 -1.58 8.27 -1.56
C ILE A 92 -1.36 7.43 -2.83
N ALA A 93 -0.13 7.29 -3.32
CA ALA A 93 0.14 6.45 -4.49
C ALA A 93 -0.21 4.97 -4.24
N HIS A 94 0.09 4.46 -3.05
CA HIS A 94 -0.26 3.10 -2.60
C HIS A 94 -1.78 2.89 -2.62
N GLU A 95 -2.53 3.76 -1.96
CA GLU A 95 -4.00 3.63 -1.90
C GLU A 95 -4.68 3.87 -3.25
N VAL A 96 -4.13 4.77 -4.06
CA VAL A 96 -4.60 4.99 -5.43
C VAL A 96 -4.42 3.73 -6.28
N HIS A 97 -3.30 3.01 -6.11
CA HIS A 97 -3.07 1.72 -6.76
C HIS A 97 -4.13 0.70 -6.35
N HIS A 98 -4.43 0.58 -5.06
CA HIS A 98 -5.55 -0.24 -4.58
C HIS A 98 -6.88 0.16 -5.20
N CYS A 99 -7.19 1.46 -5.28
CA CYS A 99 -8.41 1.94 -5.93
C CYS A 99 -8.46 1.51 -7.41
N ARG A 100 -7.32 1.50 -8.11
CA ARG A 100 -7.28 1.00 -9.49
C ARG A 100 -7.49 -0.49 -9.56
N ARG A 101 -6.88 -1.26 -8.67
CA ARG A 101 -7.12 -2.71 -8.60
C ARG A 101 -8.58 -3.01 -8.31
N TYR A 102 -9.24 -2.29 -7.40
CA TYR A 102 -10.69 -2.40 -7.19
C TYR A 102 -11.51 -2.14 -8.47
N ALA A 103 -11.02 -1.32 -9.40
CA ALA A 103 -11.67 -1.07 -10.68
C ALA A 103 -11.42 -2.16 -11.74
N GLY A 104 -10.45 -3.05 -11.49
CA GLY A 104 -10.05 -4.14 -12.38
C GLY A 104 -10.11 -5.50 -11.65
N PRO A 105 -8.98 -6.18 -11.41
CA PRO A 105 -8.95 -7.54 -10.86
C PRO A 105 -9.41 -7.66 -9.39
N GLY A 106 -9.54 -6.54 -8.69
CA GLY A 106 -9.85 -6.46 -7.27
C GLY A 106 -8.60 -6.48 -6.38
N TYR A 107 -8.78 -6.08 -5.12
CA TYR A 107 -7.77 -6.22 -4.07
C TYR A 107 -7.46 -7.70 -3.77
N GLY A 108 -8.44 -8.58 -3.96
CA GLY A 108 -8.30 -10.01 -3.71
C GLY A 108 -9.31 -10.53 -2.69
N ARG A 109 -9.64 -11.81 -2.82
CA ARG A 109 -10.47 -12.59 -1.90
C ARG A 109 -9.66 -13.64 -1.14
N THR A 110 -8.46 -13.97 -1.60
CA THR A 110 -7.53 -14.89 -0.94
C THR A 110 -6.33 -14.18 -0.32
N LEU A 111 -5.62 -14.86 0.57
CA LEU A 111 -4.36 -14.37 1.14
C LEU A 111 -3.34 -14.03 0.04
N GLY A 112 -3.15 -14.92 -0.94
CA GLY A 112 -2.18 -14.71 -2.01
C GLY A 112 -2.51 -13.48 -2.86
N GLU A 113 -3.79 -13.25 -3.15
CA GLU A 113 -4.23 -12.04 -3.86
C GLU A 113 -3.98 -10.77 -3.04
N ALA A 114 -4.23 -10.81 -1.72
CA ALA A 114 -3.95 -9.67 -0.84
C ALA A 114 -2.45 -9.37 -0.74
N ILE A 115 -1.61 -10.40 -0.55
CA ILE A 115 -0.14 -10.26 -0.53
C ILE A 115 0.35 -9.61 -1.83
N VAL A 116 -0.14 -10.06 -2.99
CA VAL A 116 0.22 -9.46 -4.27
C VAL A 116 -0.29 -8.02 -4.39
N SER A 117 -1.52 -7.74 -3.97
CA SER A 117 -2.08 -6.38 -4.05
C SER A 117 -1.29 -5.38 -3.19
N GLU A 118 -0.91 -5.76 -1.96
CA GLU A 118 -0.05 -4.93 -1.11
C GLU A 118 1.35 -4.75 -1.71
N GLY A 119 1.95 -5.84 -2.21
CA GLY A 119 3.26 -5.78 -2.85
C GLY A 119 3.28 -4.89 -4.10
N LEU A 120 2.22 -4.95 -4.92
CA LEU A 120 2.10 -4.14 -6.13
C LEU A 120 1.95 -2.67 -5.79
N ALA A 121 1.13 -2.34 -4.79
CA ALA A 121 0.94 -0.96 -4.36
C ALA A 121 2.25 -0.36 -3.78
N GLY A 122 2.96 -1.13 -2.97
CA GLY A 122 4.25 -0.73 -2.40
C GLY A 122 5.33 -0.51 -3.47
N GLN A 123 5.51 -1.50 -4.35
CA GLN A 123 6.47 -1.40 -5.46
C GLN A 123 6.10 -0.30 -6.47
N PHE A 124 4.80 -0.05 -6.71
CA PHE A 124 4.33 1.04 -7.54
C PHE A 124 4.71 2.40 -6.94
N ALA A 125 4.45 2.62 -5.64
CA ALA A 125 4.85 3.83 -4.95
C ALA A 125 6.39 4.00 -4.94
N GLY A 126 7.14 2.93 -4.65
CA GLY A 126 8.60 2.93 -4.69
C GLY A 126 9.17 3.30 -6.06
N THR A 127 8.57 2.77 -7.13
CA THR A 127 8.94 3.08 -8.52
C THR A 127 8.69 4.54 -8.88
N LEU A 128 7.53 5.09 -8.50
CA LEU A 128 7.16 6.48 -8.83
C LEU A 128 8.09 7.51 -8.18
N PHE A 129 8.61 7.23 -6.99
CA PHE A 129 9.37 8.21 -6.21
C PHE A 129 10.85 7.87 -6.06
N ALA A 130 11.31 6.73 -6.59
CA ALA A 130 12.70 6.26 -6.52
C ALA A 130 13.25 6.25 -5.07
N VAL A 131 12.42 5.78 -4.14
CA VAL A 131 12.70 5.76 -2.69
C VAL A 131 12.96 4.34 -2.20
N PRO A 132 13.70 4.18 -1.08
CA PRO A 132 13.84 2.89 -0.42
C PRO A 132 12.49 2.30 0.02
N PRO A 133 12.41 0.97 0.25
CA PRO A 133 11.22 0.35 0.81
C PRO A 133 10.82 0.98 2.15
N GLU A 134 9.52 1.01 2.43
CA GLU A 134 8.98 1.36 3.75
C GLU A 134 9.39 0.34 4.81
N PRO A 135 9.38 0.70 6.12
CA PRO A 135 9.77 -0.21 7.19
C PRO A 135 9.02 -1.56 7.17
N TRP A 136 7.75 -1.58 6.78
CA TRP A 136 6.94 -2.81 6.68
C TRP A 136 7.23 -3.64 5.42
N GLU A 137 7.80 -3.04 4.38
CA GLU A 137 8.17 -3.70 3.13
C GLU A 137 9.50 -4.47 3.26
N CYS A 138 10.31 -4.12 4.26
CA CYS A 138 11.61 -4.75 4.55
C CYS A 138 11.80 -5.14 6.03
N ALA A 139 10.72 -5.42 6.75
CA ALA A 139 10.76 -5.67 8.20
C ALA A 139 11.43 -7.00 8.58
N LEU A 140 11.38 -7.99 7.69
CA LEU A 140 11.84 -9.36 7.94
C LEU A 140 12.98 -9.74 7.00
N ASP A 141 13.97 -10.45 7.54
CA ASP A 141 15.04 -11.06 6.76
C ASP A 141 14.60 -12.40 6.12
N ASP A 142 15.43 -12.94 5.24
CA ASP A 142 15.15 -14.17 4.52
C ASP A 142 14.92 -15.37 5.44
N ALA A 143 15.57 -15.43 6.61
CA ALA A 143 15.42 -16.54 7.54
C ALA A 143 14.06 -16.49 8.24
N ALA A 144 13.64 -15.31 8.67
CA ALA A 144 12.31 -15.06 9.22
C ALA A 144 11.22 -15.34 8.18
N LEU A 145 11.38 -14.86 6.95
CA LEU A 145 10.44 -15.12 5.86
C LEU A 145 10.28 -16.62 5.59
N ARG A 146 11.39 -17.37 5.44
CA ARG A 146 11.36 -18.83 5.22
C ARG A 146 10.65 -19.59 6.34
N THR A 147 10.79 -19.13 7.58
CA THR A 147 10.15 -19.75 8.75
C THR A 147 8.63 -19.57 8.74
N HIS A 148 8.13 -18.49 8.13
CA HIS A 148 6.73 -18.10 8.15
C HIS A 148 6.08 -18.09 6.76
N LEU A 149 6.65 -18.81 5.79
CA LEU A 149 6.08 -18.89 4.44
C LEU A 149 4.67 -19.48 4.48
N PRO A 150 3.67 -18.83 3.83
CA PRO A 150 2.36 -19.43 3.67
C PRO A 150 2.44 -20.66 2.78
N ASN A 151 1.75 -21.73 3.17
CA ASN A 151 1.59 -22.89 2.30
C ASN A 151 0.51 -22.63 1.22
N ALA A 152 0.43 -23.53 0.23
CA ALA A 152 -0.50 -23.38 -0.90
C ALA A 152 -1.99 -23.31 -0.48
N ALA A 153 -2.38 -23.98 0.61
CA ALA A 153 -3.75 -23.91 1.10
C ALA A 153 -4.04 -22.56 1.77
N GLU A 154 -3.09 -22.00 2.51
CA GLU A 154 -3.19 -20.66 3.10
C GLU A 154 -3.26 -19.59 2.02
N LEU A 155 -2.42 -19.66 0.99
CA LEU A 155 -2.45 -18.72 -0.14
C LEU A 155 -3.80 -18.69 -0.86
N ARG A 156 -4.49 -19.84 -0.95
CA ARG A 156 -5.80 -19.98 -1.60
C ARG A 156 -6.97 -19.76 -0.64
N ALA A 157 -6.72 -19.65 0.66
CA ALA A 157 -7.78 -19.54 1.66
C ALA A 157 -8.55 -18.23 1.46
N PRO A 158 -9.88 -18.29 1.27
CA PRO A 158 -10.70 -17.09 1.31
C PRO A 158 -10.83 -16.59 2.76
N ASN A 159 -11.09 -15.30 2.96
CA ASN A 159 -11.30 -14.69 4.28
C ASN A 159 -10.13 -14.94 5.25
N HIS A 160 -8.89 -14.73 4.78
CA HIS A 160 -7.71 -14.86 5.62
C HIS A 160 -7.73 -13.87 6.79
N ASP A 161 -7.02 -14.22 7.86
CA ASP A 161 -6.81 -13.32 9.00
C ASP A 161 -5.87 -12.17 8.61
N HIS A 162 -6.44 -11.14 7.99
CA HIS A 162 -5.68 -10.00 7.50
C HIS A 162 -4.89 -9.31 8.63
N ALA A 163 -5.50 -9.15 9.81
CA ALA A 163 -4.84 -8.53 10.97
C ALA A 163 -3.64 -9.38 11.44
N GLY A 164 -3.78 -10.71 11.47
CA GLY A 164 -2.70 -11.62 11.80
C GLY A 164 -1.55 -11.58 10.79
N TRP A 165 -1.83 -11.71 9.50
CA TRP A 165 -0.81 -11.76 8.44
C TRP A 165 -0.07 -10.44 8.23
N PHE A 166 -0.79 -9.33 8.27
CA PHE A 166 -0.24 -8.03 7.90
C PHE A 166 0.21 -7.23 9.12
N PHE A 167 -0.48 -7.33 10.27
CA PHE A 167 -0.17 -6.55 11.47
C PHE A 167 0.36 -7.38 12.66
N GLY A 168 0.47 -8.70 12.51
CA GLY A 168 0.91 -9.60 13.59
C GLY A 168 -0.10 -9.77 14.72
N ALA A 169 -1.36 -9.41 14.49
CA ALA A 169 -2.41 -9.56 15.50
C ALA A 169 -2.53 -11.03 15.96
N GLY A 170 -2.72 -11.24 17.27
CA GLY A 170 -2.79 -12.58 17.85
C GLY A 170 -1.45 -13.33 17.94
N GLY A 171 -0.33 -12.75 17.46
CA GLY A 171 1.02 -13.24 17.68
C GLY A 171 1.39 -14.52 16.92
N ARG A 172 0.55 -14.99 15.99
CA ARG A 172 0.85 -16.18 15.16
C ARG A 172 1.92 -15.89 14.12
N HIS A 173 1.90 -14.69 13.55
CA HIS A 173 2.85 -14.25 12.53
C HIS A 173 3.62 -13.02 13.04
N PRO A 174 4.88 -12.84 12.62
CA PRO A 174 5.57 -11.58 12.83
C PRO A 174 4.77 -10.42 12.22
N ARG A 175 4.81 -9.27 12.90
CA ARG A 175 4.25 -8.03 12.35
C ARG A 175 4.95 -7.72 11.01
N TRP A 176 4.18 -7.24 10.04
CA TRP A 176 4.64 -6.91 8.69
C TRP A 176 4.96 -8.10 7.76
N LEU A 177 4.69 -9.34 8.16
CA LEU A 177 4.96 -10.52 7.32
C LEU A 177 4.34 -10.43 5.92
N GLY A 178 3.03 -10.15 5.83
CA GLY A 178 2.32 -10.06 4.56
C GLY A 178 2.87 -8.97 3.64
N TYR A 179 3.21 -7.79 4.20
CA TYR A 179 3.77 -6.68 3.46
C TYR A 179 5.19 -6.97 2.94
N THR A 180 6.07 -7.48 3.82
CA THR A 180 7.44 -7.83 3.42
C THR A 180 7.44 -8.92 2.35
N LEU A 181 6.61 -9.96 2.50
CA LEU A 181 6.46 -11.01 1.48
C LEU A 181 5.95 -10.44 0.15
N GLY A 182 4.89 -9.62 0.19
CA GLY A 182 4.31 -9.01 -1.00
C GLY A 182 5.33 -8.19 -1.77
N TYR A 183 6.08 -7.35 -1.07
CA TYR A 183 7.12 -6.51 -1.68
C TYR A 183 8.21 -7.35 -2.36
N ARG A 184 8.65 -8.45 -1.74
CA ARG A 184 9.64 -9.39 -2.32
C ARG A 184 9.10 -10.11 -3.55
N ILE A 185 7.90 -10.68 -3.46
CA ILE A 185 7.25 -11.43 -4.54
C ILE A 185 7.08 -10.55 -5.78
N VAL A 186 6.58 -9.33 -5.59
CA VAL A 186 6.37 -8.39 -6.69
C VAL A 186 7.71 -7.87 -7.22
N GLY A 187 8.72 -7.71 -6.35
CA GLY A 187 10.08 -7.37 -6.78
C GLY A 187 10.68 -8.39 -7.74
N ASP A 188 10.51 -9.69 -7.45
CA ASP A 188 10.95 -10.76 -8.36
C ASP A 188 10.17 -10.74 -9.69
N TRP A 189 8.86 -10.49 -9.63
CA TRP A 189 8.03 -10.32 -10.83
C TRP A 189 8.50 -9.15 -11.70
N LEU A 190 8.84 -8.01 -11.10
CA LEU A 190 9.37 -6.83 -11.80
C LEU A 190 10.77 -7.08 -12.38
N ALA A 191 11.60 -7.88 -11.73
CA ALA A 191 12.90 -8.27 -12.30
C ALA A 191 12.74 -9.09 -13.59
N ALA A 192 11.68 -9.89 -13.69
CA ALA A 192 11.33 -10.64 -14.91
C ALA A 192 10.53 -9.82 -15.93
N ASN A 193 9.88 -8.74 -15.50
CA ASN A 193 9.03 -7.86 -16.32
C ASN A 193 9.43 -6.40 -16.09
N PRO A 194 10.60 -5.97 -16.59
CA PRO A 194 11.07 -4.61 -16.38
C PRO A 194 10.11 -3.62 -17.05
N GLU A 195 9.79 -2.54 -16.33
CA GLU A 195 8.98 -1.42 -16.81
C GLU A 195 7.58 -1.82 -17.35
N PRO A 196 6.73 -2.47 -16.53
CA PRO A 196 5.37 -2.78 -16.96
C PRO A 196 4.60 -1.48 -17.20
N ASP A 197 3.76 -1.46 -18.24
CA ASP A 197 2.90 -0.32 -18.51
C ASP A 197 1.84 -0.14 -17.40
N GLY A 198 1.17 1.01 -17.39
CA GLY A 198 0.17 1.34 -16.37
C GLY A 198 -0.99 0.34 -16.30
N ALA A 199 -1.37 -0.26 -17.43
CA ALA A 199 -2.42 -1.28 -17.45
C ALA A 199 -1.95 -2.58 -16.79
N THR A 200 -0.69 -2.97 -17.02
CA THR A 200 -0.07 -4.17 -16.46
C THR A 200 0.13 -4.03 -14.95
N TRP A 201 0.60 -2.86 -14.47
CA TRP A 201 0.70 -2.55 -13.04
C TRP A 201 -0.59 -2.79 -12.27
N VAL A 202 -1.73 -2.49 -12.89
CA VAL A 202 -3.05 -2.59 -12.26
C VAL A 202 -3.66 -3.98 -12.46
N ASN A 203 -3.60 -4.52 -13.67
CA ASN A 203 -4.43 -5.65 -14.08
C ASN A 203 -3.74 -7.02 -14.05
N VAL A 204 -2.44 -7.08 -13.73
CA VAL A 204 -1.74 -8.37 -13.62
C VAL A 204 -2.47 -9.30 -12.62
N PRO A 205 -2.81 -10.55 -13.03
CA PRO A 205 -3.41 -11.53 -12.13
C PRO A 205 -2.44 -11.92 -11.02
N ALA A 206 -2.95 -12.11 -9.80
CA ALA A 206 -2.11 -12.47 -8.66
C ALA A 206 -1.35 -13.78 -8.87
N GLU A 207 -1.98 -14.77 -9.53
CA GLU A 207 -1.35 -16.04 -9.90
C GLU A 207 -0.06 -15.85 -10.71
N ALA A 208 -0.07 -14.93 -11.68
CA ALA A 208 1.10 -14.68 -12.53
C ALA A 208 2.26 -14.05 -11.73
N VAL A 209 1.95 -13.18 -10.77
CA VAL A 209 2.96 -12.57 -9.89
C VAL A 209 3.52 -13.59 -8.91
N LEU A 210 2.65 -14.40 -8.28
CA LEU A 210 3.07 -15.46 -7.36
C LEU A 210 4.01 -16.45 -8.07
N ALA A 211 3.64 -16.92 -9.26
CA ALA A 211 4.44 -17.87 -10.04
C ALA A 211 5.84 -17.34 -10.43
N ALA A 212 6.06 -16.02 -10.38
CA ALA A 212 7.35 -15.42 -10.69
C ALA A 212 8.34 -15.42 -9.51
N SER A 213 7.92 -15.81 -8.30
CA SER A 213 8.74 -15.69 -7.09
C SER A 213 8.84 -17.00 -6.30
N PRO A 214 10.05 -17.40 -5.85
CA PRO A 214 10.25 -18.54 -4.95
C PRO A 214 9.69 -18.29 -3.54
N TRP A 215 9.30 -17.05 -3.21
CA TRP A 215 8.65 -16.69 -1.95
C TRP A 215 7.16 -17.01 -1.93
N SER A 216 6.58 -17.38 -3.07
CA SER A 216 5.27 -18.00 -3.10
C SER A 216 5.46 -19.51 -3.22
N ALA A 217 4.95 -20.29 -2.26
CA ALA A 217 4.93 -21.75 -2.36
C ALA A 217 3.89 -22.25 -3.39
N ALA A 218 3.62 -21.45 -4.43
CA ALA A 218 2.73 -21.77 -5.52
C ALA A 218 3.55 -22.29 -6.72
N ALA A 219 4.07 -23.51 -6.56
CA ALA A 219 4.39 -24.42 -7.65
C ALA A 219 3.85 -25.81 -7.28
#